data_AF-A0A444UNA6-F1
#
_entry.id   AF-A0A444UNA6-F1
#
_cell.length_a   1.000
_cell.length_b   1.000
_cell.length_c   1.000
_cell.angle_alpha   90.00
_cell.angle_beta   90.00
_cell.angle_gamma   90.00
#
_symmetry.space_group_name_H-M   'P 1'
#
loop_
_entity.id
_entity.type
_entity.pdbx_description
1 polymer ?
#
loop_
_entity_poly.entity_id
_entity_poly.type
_entity_poly.pdbx_seq_one_letter_code
_entity_poly.pdbx_strand_id
1 'polypeptide(L)'
;MAREITLLARLLPDDVKSLFQVVQYLVQKDLSRGFPNTQIGLQALLTISNTVASAEQSFSKLSLIKDYLWSGVKFSTKSAGIHMRSRYTIHL
;
A
#
# COMPACT_ATOMS: atom_id res chain seq x y z
N MET A 1 24.20 12.39 -6.65
CA MET A 1 23.16 11.92 -5.72
C MET A 1 23.41 12.36 -4.28
N ALA A 2 24.44 11.87 -3.56
CA ALA A 2 24.64 12.20 -2.14
C ALA A 2 24.74 13.71 -1.83
N ARG A 3 25.52 14.48 -2.63
CA ARG A 3 25.64 15.93 -2.47
C ARG A 3 24.31 16.68 -2.63
N GLU A 4 23.52 16.31 -3.63
CA GLU A 4 22.20 16.91 -3.88
C GLU A 4 21.26 16.69 -2.68
N ILE A 5 21.23 15.46 -2.14
CA ILE A 5 20.41 15.12 -0.98
C ILE A 5 20.85 15.90 0.25
N THR A 6 22.16 16.01 0.50
CA THR A 6 22.68 16.80 1.63
C THR A 6 22.34 18.29 1.50
N LEU A 7 22.37 18.84 0.29
CA LEU A 7 21.95 20.22 0.03
C LEU A 7 20.45 20.40 0.22
N LEU A 8 19.64 19.46 -0.27
CA LEU A 8 18.19 19.50 -0.08
C LEU A 8 17.78 19.38 1.39
N ALA A 9 18.45 18.52 2.15
CA ALA A 9 18.21 18.35 3.58
C ALA A 9 18.46 19.64 4.37
N ARG A 10 19.34 20.53 3.88
CA ARG A 10 19.60 21.84 4.49
C ARG A 10 18.60 22.92 4.07
N LEU A 11 17.94 22.74 2.92
CA LEU A 11 16.96 23.68 2.37
C LEU A 11 15.52 23.36 2.81
N LEU A 12 15.32 22.19 3.41
CA LEU A 12 14.03 21.73 3.87
C LEU A 12 13.66 22.39 5.20
N PRO A 13 12.42 22.84 5.38
CA PRO A 13 11.97 23.30 6.68
C PRO A 13 11.85 22.12 7.67
N ASP A 14 12.12 22.37 8.96
CA ASP A 14 12.11 21.36 10.02
C ASP A 14 10.74 20.66 10.22
N ASP A 15 9.66 21.24 9.68
CA ASP A 15 8.29 20.73 9.80
C ASP A 15 7.94 19.64 8.77
N VAL A 16 8.85 19.30 7.84
CA VAL A 16 8.60 18.27 6.84
C VAL A 16 8.74 16.88 7.44
N LYS A 17 7.61 16.14 7.54
CA LYS A 17 7.54 14.81 8.17
C LYS A 17 7.34 13.67 7.18
N SER A 18 6.98 13.97 5.94
CA SER A 18 6.63 12.96 4.94
C SER A 18 7.36 13.18 3.62
N LEU A 19 7.74 12.09 2.97
CA LEU A 19 8.34 12.09 1.62
C LEU A 19 7.45 12.83 0.60
N PHE A 20 6.13 12.74 0.78
CA PHE A 20 5.16 13.47 -0.05
C PHE A 20 5.31 14.99 0.11
N GLN A 21 5.45 15.48 1.34
CA GLN A 21 5.67 16.90 1.62
C GLN A 21 7.01 17.40 1.06
N VAL A 22 8.06 16.57 1.08
CA VAL A 22 9.36 16.89 0.43
C VAL A 22 9.15 17.15 -1.06
N VAL A 23 8.43 16.26 -1.75
CA VAL A 23 8.17 16.39 -3.19
C VAL A 23 7.26 17.58 -3.50
N GLN A 24 6.25 17.83 -2.68
CA GLN A 24 5.40 19.02 -2.83
C GLN A 24 6.18 20.32 -2.64
N TYR A 25 7.11 20.36 -1.69
CA TYR A 25 7.99 21.51 -1.48
C TYR A 25 8.91 21.75 -2.68
N LEU A 26 9.49 20.69 -3.23
CA LEU A 26 10.33 20.75 -4.45
C LEU A 26 9.58 21.33 -5.65
N VAL A 27 8.33 20.90 -5.85
CA VAL A 27 7.47 21.38 -6.94
C VAL A 27 7.04 22.84 -6.70
N GLN A 28 6.66 23.21 -5.48
CA GLN A 28 6.23 24.58 -5.15
C GLN A 28 7.36 25.62 -5.24
N LYS A 29 8.61 25.21 -5.04
CA LYS A 29 9.79 26.10 -5.07
C LYS A 29 10.54 26.08 -6.40
N ASP A 30 10.01 25.40 -7.42
CA ASP A 30 10.69 25.17 -8.72
C ASP A 30 12.10 24.56 -8.61
N LEU A 31 12.40 23.91 -7.48
CA LEU A 31 13.70 23.28 -7.21
C LEU A 31 13.86 21.96 -7.98
N SER A 32 12.81 21.51 -8.66
CA SER A 32 12.81 20.35 -9.56
C SER A 32 13.92 20.40 -10.61
N ARG A 33 14.27 21.58 -11.14
CA ARG A 33 15.40 21.72 -12.08
C ARG A 33 16.77 21.63 -11.41
N GLY A 34 16.87 21.94 -10.12
CA GLY A 34 18.14 21.95 -9.37
C GLY A 34 18.57 20.58 -8.85
N PHE A 35 17.63 19.65 -8.67
CA PHE A 35 17.89 18.34 -8.05
C PHE A 35 17.26 17.16 -8.82
N PRO A 36 17.57 16.99 -10.12
CA PRO A 36 16.90 16.02 -10.98
C PRO A 36 17.09 14.57 -10.48
N ASN A 37 18.27 14.22 -9.98
CA ASN A 37 18.55 12.85 -9.51
C ASN A 37 17.78 12.53 -8.22
N THR A 38 17.69 13.52 -7.32
CA THR A 38 16.95 13.37 -6.07
C THR A 38 15.46 13.28 -6.32
N GLN A 39 14.92 14.09 -7.24
CA GLN A 39 13.52 14.01 -7.64
C GLN A 39 13.15 12.63 -8.20
N ILE A 40 13.98 12.08 -9.10
CA ILE A 40 13.75 10.74 -9.66
C ILE A 40 13.74 9.68 -8.55
N GLY A 41 14.69 9.76 -7.60
CA GLY A 41 14.74 8.84 -6.46
C GLY A 41 13.50 8.91 -5.57
N LEU A 42 13.06 10.13 -5.22
CA LEU A 42 11.85 10.34 -4.41
C LEU A 42 10.58 9.84 -5.12
N GLN A 43 10.47 10.08 -6.43
CA GLN A 43 9.37 9.57 -7.25
C GLN A 43 9.36 8.04 -7.33
N ALA A 44 10.53 7.41 -7.50
CA ALA A 44 10.64 5.96 -7.52
C ALA A 44 10.20 5.35 -6.17
N LEU A 45 10.66 5.91 -5.05
CA LEU A 45 10.27 5.48 -3.70
C LEU A 45 8.76 5.64 -3.46
N LEU A 46 8.17 6.77 -3.82
CA LEU A 46 6.73 7.01 -3.71
C LEU A 46 5.93 6.06 -4.60
N THR A 47 6.37 5.83 -5.83
CA THR A 47 5.70 4.92 -6.76
C THR A 47 5.72 3.49 -6.23
N ILE A 48 6.86 3.04 -5.68
CA ILE A 48 6.96 1.73 -5.05
C ILE A 48 6.01 1.64 -3.85
N SER A 49 6.07 2.60 -2.93
CA SER A 49 5.20 2.61 -1.73
C SER A 49 3.71 2.66 -2.08
N ASN A 50 3.33 3.48 -3.06
CA ASN A 50 1.94 3.60 -3.53
C ASN A 50 1.47 2.34 -4.26
N THR A 51 2.35 1.70 -5.03
CA THR A 51 2.06 0.42 -5.71
C THR A 51 1.91 -0.70 -4.69
N VAL A 52 2.76 -0.77 -3.68
CA VAL A 52 2.67 -1.76 -2.60
C VAL A 52 1.37 -1.59 -1.83
N ALA A 53 1.02 -0.37 -1.40
CA ALA A 53 -0.25 -0.11 -0.71
C ALA A 53 -1.47 -0.46 -1.57
N SER A 54 -1.44 -0.12 -2.86
CA SER A 54 -2.50 -0.46 -3.82
C SER A 54 -2.60 -1.98 -4.03
N ALA A 55 -1.47 -2.67 -4.12
CA ALA A 55 -1.41 -4.12 -4.23
C ALA A 55 -1.98 -4.78 -2.97
N GLU A 56 -1.53 -4.40 -1.77
CA GLU A 56 -2.05 -4.92 -0.50
C GLU A 56 -3.58 -4.75 -0.39
N GLN A 57 -4.08 -3.55 -0.73
CA GLN A 57 -5.51 -3.28 -0.74
C GLN A 57 -6.26 -4.14 -1.77
N SER A 58 -5.67 -4.36 -2.94
CA SER A 58 -6.26 -5.18 -4.01
C SER A 58 -6.24 -6.68 -3.67
N PHE A 59 -5.15 -7.16 -3.05
CA PHE A 59 -5.01 -8.54 -2.61
C PHE A 59 -5.96 -8.88 -1.44
N SER A 60 -6.23 -7.93 -0.55
CA SER A 60 -7.25 -8.09 0.49
C SER A 60 -8.63 -8.38 -0.11
N LYS A 61 -9.02 -7.64 -1.17
CA LYS A 61 -10.28 -7.88 -1.90
C LYS A 61 -10.27 -9.21 -2.66
N LEU A 62 -9.14 -9.57 -3.27
CA LEU A 62 -9.00 -10.84 -3.98
C LEU A 62 -9.16 -12.05 -3.06
N SER A 63 -8.66 -11.95 -1.82
CA SER A 63 -8.85 -13.02 -0.84
C SER A 63 -10.34 -13.27 -0.57
N LEU A 64 -11.14 -12.22 -0.43
CA LEU A 64 -12.60 -12.36 -0.22
C LEU A 64 -13.27 -13.09 -1.38
N ILE A 65 -12.92 -12.76 -2.63
CA ILE A 65 -13.45 -13.43 -3.83
C ILE A 65 -13.03 -14.90 -3.86
N LYS A 66 -11.75 -15.17 -3.60
CA LYS A 66 -11.20 -16.53 -3.50
C LYS A 66 -11.92 -17.35 -2.43
N ASP A 67 -12.15 -16.78 -1.25
CA ASP A 67 -12.82 -17.43 -0.12
C ASP A 67 -14.31 -17.70 -0.43
N TYR A 68 -15.00 -16.77 -1.11
CA TYR A 68 -16.37 -16.96 -1.58
C TYR A 68 -16.50 -18.13 -2.56
N LEU A 69 -15.62 -18.22 -3.56
CA LEU A 69 -15.63 -19.31 -4.54
C LEU A 69 -15.43 -20.68 -3.89
N TRP A 70 -14.47 -20.82 -2.97
CA TRP A 70 -14.24 -22.09 -2.27
C TRP A 70 -15.37 -22.45 -1.30
N SER A 71 -16.02 -21.45 -0.69
CA SER A 71 -17.18 -21.68 0.17
C SER A 71 -18.37 -22.23 -0.63
N GLY A 72 -18.62 -21.75 -1.84
CA GLY A 72 -19.69 -22.24 -2.72
C GLY A 72 -19.54 -23.72 -3.07
N VAL A 73 -18.31 -24.17 -3.34
CA VAL A 73 -18.00 -25.60 -3.58
C VAL A 73 -18.23 -26.46 -2.31
N LYS A 74 -18.00 -25.90 -1.12
CA LYS A 74 -18.30 -26.55 0.17
C LYS A 74 -19.79 -26.54 0.54
N PHE A 75 -20.57 -25.56 0.07
CA PHE A 75 -22.02 -25.47 0.29
C PHE A 75 -22.81 -26.35 -0.68
N SER A 76 -22.41 -26.41 -1.96
CA SER A 76 -23.11 -27.18 -3.00
C SER A 76 -23.06 -28.69 -2.75
N THR A 77 -22.04 -29.20 -2.06
CA THR A 77 -21.93 -30.62 -1.69
C THR A 77 -22.61 -30.98 -0.37
N LYS A 78 -23.10 -30.00 0.41
CA LYS A 78 -23.86 -30.24 1.66
C LYS A 78 -25.37 -30.30 1.48
N SER A 79 -25.92 -29.83 0.36
CA SER A 79 -27.36 -29.91 0.09
C SER A 79 -27.83 -31.29 -0.41
N ALA A 80 -26.91 -32.23 -0.67
CA ALA A 80 -27.24 -33.61 -1.06
C ALA A 80 -27.11 -34.61 0.11
N GLY A 81 -26.69 -34.17 1.30
CA GLY A 81 -26.42 -35.02 2.46
C GLY A 81 -27.02 -34.46 3.72
N ILE A 82 -28.31 -34.73 3.93
CA ILE A 82 -28.91 -34.71 5.27
C ILE A 82 -28.17 -35.77 6.10
N HIS A 83 -27.11 -35.38 6.82
CA HIS A 83 -26.73 -35.89 8.14
C HIS A 83 -25.41 -35.25 8.59
N MET A 84 -25.30 -34.98 9.89
CA MET A 84 -24.04 -34.91 10.65
C MET A 84 -23.38 -33.54 10.87
N ARG A 85 -23.71 -32.99 12.05
CA ARG A 85 -22.77 -32.60 13.14
C ARG A 85 -22.65 -31.11 13.44
N SER A 86 -23.51 -30.73 14.39
CA SER A 86 -23.24 -29.85 15.53
C SER A 86 -21.76 -29.65 15.85
N ARG A 87 -21.33 -28.37 15.91
CA ARG A 87 -20.70 -27.73 17.08
C ARG A 87 -20.12 -26.37 16.71
N TYR A 88 -20.78 -25.31 17.16
CA TYR A 88 -20.11 -24.10 17.67
C TYR A 88 -20.99 -23.54 18.79
N THR A 89 -20.80 -24.08 20.00
CA THR A 89 -21.18 -23.40 21.24
C THR A 89 -20.23 -22.24 21.41
N ILE A 90 -20.74 -21.01 21.32
CA ILE A 90 -19.98 -19.81 21.67
C ILE A 90 -20.04 -19.69 23.20
N HIS A 91 -18.89 -19.84 23.85
CA HIS A 91 -18.68 -19.39 25.21
C HIS A 91 -17.50 -18.42 25.20
N LEU A 92 -17.80 -17.15 25.39
CA LEU A 92 -17.00 -16.16 26.11
C LEU A 92 -17.96 -15.21 26.80
#